data_AF-A0A973PWM8-F1
#
_entry.id   AF-A0A973PWM8-F1
#
_cell.length_a   1.000
_cell.length_b   1.000
_cell.length_c   1.000
_cell.angle_alpha   90.00
_cell.angle_beta   90.00
_cell.angle_gamma   90.00
#
_symmetry.space_group_name_H-M   'P 1'
#
loop_
_entity.id
_entity.type
_entity.pdbx_description
1 polymer ?
#
loop_
_entity_poly.entity_id
_entity_poly.type
_entity_poly.pdbx_seq_one_letter_code
_entity_poly.pdbx_strand_id
1 'polypeptide(L)'
;MCAAAPVPMDQTPVTLLRREDMVALTFRFTNLSRTGGPDPQSLVVTNGASPGLVTVDFPPQALLEESTSSASDVARVKGGWLSGGSRLAFRVPAGTSVPFTTDGLLAWAGLPRDPAGTVLECVWGLPLAVPSGPAVWSNPTEPLTGPSGVTGLWHTRLRLPPGAAVTAAGPRVPLGSGGSPRLNEPFPSSLNAAQRQEINGALASKPLLARRLQLSALGSSVDLTGDWAGLLGTGVTAYQHRSVGGRDVAVHVVERGYLLPFGFPAQITTHTERRLDAGLFTISHLTVLLPVLDYAGAPGLPHDGRAFPFTRVQLQGPLAAEVDEYAEPIGTAGFWLHAPGQPERLAFDVLCTDRRGHPLSLRAPFLYVRGDPGAAALAALLTAYEQQSAGMTLPAAGNVELAQTGGGTETSTVAVEGLTVGAEPAVGGGASFAAAGRLAAYPRVLGVSARLPALQAFRPR
;
A
#
# COMPACT_ATOMS: atom_id res chain seq x y z
N MET A 1 55.75 -7.63 29.25
CA MET A 1 54.68 -6.61 29.17
C MET A 1 53.36 -7.32 29.35
N CYS A 2 52.58 -7.00 30.38
CA CYS A 2 51.21 -7.53 30.49
C CYS A 2 50.38 -6.95 29.34
N ALA A 3 49.77 -7.80 28.52
CA ALA A 3 48.79 -7.35 27.55
C ALA A 3 47.65 -6.63 28.31
N ALA A 4 47.25 -5.46 27.83
CA ALA A 4 46.12 -4.75 28.40
C ALA A 4 44.88 -5.66 28.38
N ALA A 5 44.13 -5.67 29.49
CA ALA A 5 42.93 -6.48 29.59
C ALA A 5 41.90 -6.07 28.50
N PRO A 6 41.18 -7.03 27.88
CA PRO A 6 40.10 -6.70 26.95
C PRO A 6 39.09 -5.75 27.57
N VAL A 7 38.72 -4.70 26.85
CA VAL A 7 37.70 -3.71 27.27
C VAL A 7 36.39 -4.07 26.58
N PRO A 8 35.34 -4.48 27.31
CA PRO A 8 34.03 -4.77 26.72
C PRO A 8 33.48 -3.56 25.97
N MET A 9 32.93 -3.79 24.78
CA MET A 9 32.33 -2.75 23.92
C MET A 9 30.80 -2.81 23.89
N ASP A 10 30.21 -3.76 24.62
CA ASP A 10 28.76 -3.87 24.77
C ASP A 10 28.19 -2.55 25.29
N GLN A 11 27.07 -2.11 24.71
CA GLN A 11 26.39 -0.85 25.03
C GLN A 11 27.19 0.45 24.77
N THR A 12 28.40 0.37 24.20
CA THR A 12 29.21 1.55 23.88
C THR A 12 29.08 1.89 22.39
N PRO A 13 28.26 2.88 22.00
CA PRO A 13 28.16 3.27 20.60
C PRO A 13 29.43 3.98 20.14
N VAL A 14 29.85 3.71 18.91
CA VAL A 14 30.96 4.38 18.24
C VAL A 14 30.43 5.08 16.99
N THR A 15 30.48 6.40 16.97
CA THR A 15 30.07 7.19 15.80
C THR A 15 31.27 7.41 14.89
N LEU A 16 31.17 6.97 13.64
CA LEU A 16 32.14 7.24 12.59
C LEU A 16 31.62 8.37 11.71
N LEU A 17 32.35 9.48 11.71
CA LEU A 17 32.15 10.61 10.81
C LEU A 17 33.36 10.73 9.89
N ARG A 18 33.14 10.77 8.58
CA ARG A 18 34.19 11.05 7.59
C ARG A 18 33.73 12.16 6.66
N ARG A 19 34.46 13.26 6.65
CA ARG A 19 34.07 14.50 5.95
C ARG A 19 34.21 14.36 4.43
N GLU A 20 35.22 13.61 4.00
CA GLU A 20 35.66 13.52 2.60
C GLU A 20 34.57 13.02 1.65
N ASP A 21 33.76 12.07 2.12
CA ASP A 21 32.67 11.42 1.37
C ASP A 21 31.38 11.30 2.19
N MET A 22 31.28 12.05 3.30
CA MET A 22 30.08 12.16 4.14
C MET A 22 29.62 10.82 4.75
N VAL A 23 30.56 10.03 5.29
CA VAL A 23 30.20 8.90 6.16
C VAL A 23 29.60 9.45 7.45
N ALA A 24 28.43 8.94 7.82
CA ALA A 24 27.82 9.16 9.13
C ALA A 24 27.13 7.88 9.59
N LEU A 25 27.83 7.10 10.41
CA LEU A 25 27.38 5.79 10.88
C LEU A 25 27.56 5.68 12.39
N THR A 26 26.64 5.00 13.05
CA THR A 26 26.80 4.62 14.46
C THR A 26 26.95 3.11 14.55
N PHE A 27 28.08 2.65 15.06
CA PHE A 27 28.34 1.25 15.34
C PHE A 27 27.93 0.91 16.76
N ARG A 28 27.29 -0.24 16.95
CA ARG A 28 27.08 -0.84 18.27
C ARG A 28 27.55 -2.28 18.24
N PHE A 29 27.97 -2.76 19.39
CA PHE A 29 28.61 -4.05 19.55
C PHE A 29 27.86 -4.89 20.57
N THR A 30 27.82 -6.19 20.35
CA THR A 30 27.30 -7.17 21.31
C THR A 30 28.24 -8.36 21.36
N ASN A 31 28.62 -8.80 22.55
CA ASN A 31 29.59 -9.86 22.79
C ASN A 31 30.94 -9.59 22.11
N LEU A 32 31.40 -8.33 22.13
CA LEU A 32 32.71 -7.93 21.60
C LEU A 32 33.50 -7.13 22.62
N SER A 33 34.80 -7.37 22.66
CA SER A 33 35.76 -6.62 23.47
C SER A 33 36.85 -6.04 22.58
N ARG A 34 37.27 -4.82 22.91
CA ARG A 34 38.43 -4.18 22.31
C ARG A 34 39.70 -4.65 23.01
N THR A 35 40.68 -5.06 22.23
CA THR A 35 41.98 -5.57 22.68
C THR A 35 43.11 -4.86 21.96
N GLY A 36 44.33 -4.92 22.49
CA GLY A 36 45.51 -4.25 21.93
C GLY A 36 46.04 -3.11 22.82
N GLY A 37 47.19 -2.55 22.42
CA GLY A 37 47.84 -1.42 23.09
C GLY A 37 47.26 -0.07 22.66
N PRO A 38 48.04 1.02 22.71
CA PRO A 38 47.62 2.32 22.19
C PRO A 38 47.25 2.27 20.70
N ASP A 39 47.99 1.47 19.91
CA ASP A 39 47.78 1.21 18.48
C ASP A 39 48.62 -0.05 18.08
N PRO A 40 48.10 -1.07 17.37
CA PRO A 40 46.73 -1.27 16.89
C PRO A 40 45.77 -1.86 17.93
N GLN A 41 44.51 -1.43 17.83
CA GLN A 41 43.38 -1.98 18.57
C GLN A 41 42.54 -2.89 17.67
N SER A 42 41.90 -3.90 18.24
CA SER A 42 41.03 -4.83 17.52
C SER A 42 39.83 -5.26 18.35
N LEU A 43 38.71 -5.49 17.69
CA LEU A 43 37.52 -6.08 18.27
C LEU A 43 37.58 -7.60 18.11
N VAL A 44 37.43 -8.31 19.22
CA VAL A 44 37.38 -9.77 19.28
C VAL A 44 36.15 -10.21 20.07
N VAL A 45 35.66 -11.42 19.81
CA VAL A 45 34.53 -12.01 20.55
C VAL A 45 34.90 -12.18 22.02
N THR A 46 34.07 -11.64 22.92
CA THR A 46 34.30 -11.70 24.38
C THR A 46 34.09 -13.11 24.91
N ASN A 47 32.94 -13.72 24.58
CA ASN A 47 32.59 -15.08 24.94
C ASN A 47 32.48 -15.94 23.68
N GLY A 48 33.43 -16.86 23.48
CA GLY A 48 33.48 -17.74 22.32
C GLY A 48 32.32 -18.74 22.19
N ALA A 49 31.46 -18.87 23.21
CA ALA A 49 30.26 -19.72 23.15
C ALA A 49 29.15 -19.14 22.26
N SER A 50 29.17 -17.83 22.00
CA SER A 50 28.19 -17.13 21.16
C SER A 50 28.91 -16.26 20.12
N PRO A 51 28.34 -16.03 18.93
CA PRO A 51 28.92 -15.06 18.01
C PRO A 51 28.88 -13.64 18.58
N GLY A 52 29.83 -12.81 18.18
CA GLY A 52 29.72 -11.36 18.35
C GLY A 52 28.75 -10.76 17.33
N LEU A 53 28.22 -9.57 17.60
CA LEU A 53 27.44 -8.79 16.64
C LEU A 53 28.00 -7.39 16.49
N VAL A 54 28.07 -6.93 15.25
CA VAL A 54 28.26 -5.53 14.87
C VAL A 54 26.96 -5.04 14.25
N THR A 55 26.35 -4.02 14.83
CA THR A 55 25.22 -3.31 14.21
C THR A 55 25.68 -1.96 13.69
N VAL A 56 25.23 -1.62 12.49
CA VAL A 56 25.53 -0.36 11.82
C VAL A 56 24.22 0.39 11.64
N ASP A 57 24.07 1.49 12.38
CA ASP A 57 22.89 2.34 12.34
C ASP A 57 23.14 3.55 11.43
N PHE A 58 22.17 3.80 10.55
CA PHE A 58 22.14 4.89 9.59
C PHE A 58 21.19 5.99 10.07
N PRO A 59 21.43 7.26 9.69
CA PRO A 59 20.44 8.33 9.84
C PRO A 59 19.15 8.01 9.05
N PRO A 60 18.09 8.83 9.16
CA PRO A 60 16.85 8.63 8.40
C PRO A 60 17.08 8.32 6.93
N GLN A 61 16.40 7.29 6.43
CA GLN A 61 16.60 6.76 5.07
C GLN A 61 15.49 7.13 4.09
N ALA A 62 14.38 7.68 4.57
CA ALA A 62 13.29 8.19 3.76
C ALA A 62 12.72 9.50 4.35
N LEU A 63 12.12 10.32 3.48
CA LEU A 63 11.39 11.53 3.82
C LEU A 63 9.97 11.36 3.29
N LEU A 64 8.97 11.39 4.17
CA LEU A 64 7.59 11.58 3.77
C LEU A 64 7.45 13.01 3.27
N GLU A 65 6.93 13.18 2.07
CA GLU A 65 6.64 14.49 1.49
C GLU A 65 5.15 14.58 1.20
N GLU A 66 4.55 15.73 1.50
CA GLU A 66 3.16 15.99 1.18
C GLU A 66 2.98 16.02 -0.33
N SER A 67 2.03 15.22 -0.82
CA SER A 67 1.66 15.16 -2.22
C SER A 67 0.41 16.01 -2.49
N THR A 68 0.33 16.58 -3.68
CA THR A 68 -0.88 17.25 -4.16
C THR A 68 -1.52 16.52 -5.33
N SER A 69 -2.84 16.56 -5.42
CA SER A 69 -3.62 16.01 -6.52
C SER A 69 -4.17 17.08 -7.47
N SER A 70 -4.00 18.37 -7.14
CA SER A 70 -4.48 19.48 -7.96
C SER A 70 -3.33 20.34 -8.45
N ALA A 71 -3.29 20.59 -9.76
CA ALA A 71 -2.33 21.54 -10.34
C ALA A 71 -2.57 22.98 -9.88
N SER A 72 -3.77 23.29 -9.35
CA SER A 72 -4.08 24.60 -8.76
C SER A 72 -3.60 24.75 -7.32
N ASP A 73 -3.07 23.68 -6.70
CA ASP A 73 -2.50 23.75 -5.37
C ASP A 73 -1.12 24.43 -5.42
N VAL A 74 -1.14 25.73 -5.15
CA VAL A 74 0.02 26.62 -5.21
C VAL A 74 0.79 26.66 -3.87
N ALA A 75 0.50 25.76 -2.93
CA ALA A 75 1.16 25.76 -1.63
C ALA A 75 2.67 25.55 -1.81
N ARG A 76 3.43 26.63 -1.60
CA ARG A 76 4.89 26.66 -1.78
C ARG A 76 5.64 25.86 -0.71
N VAL A 77 5.01 25.65 0.45
CA VAL A 77 5.56 24.88 1.56
C VAL A 77 4.74 23.59 1.65
N LYS A 78 5.43 22.47 1.48
CA LYS A 78 4.88 21.13 1.60
C LYS A 78 5.36 20.49 2.90
N GLY A 79 4.50 19.71 3.53
CA GLY A 79 4.83 18.91 4.69
C GLY A 79 5.99 17.96 4.43
N GLY A 80 6.83 17.77 5.44
CA GLY A 80 7.98 16.88 5.41
C GLY A 80 8.14 16.15 6.74
N TRP A 81 8.31 14.83 6.73
CA TRP A 81 8.59 14.05 7.93
C TRP A 81 9.65 12.99 7.68
N LEU A 82 10.79 13.09 8.36
CA LEU A 82 11.85 12.07 8.30
C LEU A 82 11.37 10.71 8.83
N SER A 83 11.84 9.65 8.19
CA SER A 83 11.69 8.28 8.70
C SER A 83 12.51 8.07 9.97
N GLY A 84 12.42 6.88 10.55
CA GLY A 84 13.44 6.39 11.48
C GLY A 84 14.73 6.06 10.74
N GLY A 85 15.76 5.65 11.49
CA GLY A 85 17.01 5.15 10.91
C GLY A 85 16.86 3.74 10.36
N SER A 86 17.83 3.32 9.54
CA SER A 86 17.99 1.91 9.15
C SER A 86 19.12 1.27 9.94
N ARG A 87 19.03 -0.03 10.20
CA ARG A 87 20.04 -0.83 10.88
C ARG A 87 20.44 -2.01 10.02
N LEU A 88 21.74 -2.21 9.88
CA LEU A 88 22.32 -3.45 9.37
C LEU A 88 22.97 -4.21 10.52
N ALA A 89 22.87 -5.54 10.53
CA ALA A 89 23.52 -6.37 11.53
C ALA A 89 24.38 -7.45 10.90
N PHE A 90 25.54 -7.69 11.51
CA PHE A 90 26.54 -8.64 11.06
C PHE A 90 27.08 -9.45 12.23
N ARG A 91 27.33 -10.74 12.01
CA ARG A 91 27.94 -11.63 12.98
C ARG A 91 29.45 -11.58 12.87
N VAL A 92 30.12 -11.60 14.00
CA VAL A 92 31.57 -11.77 14.12
C VAL A 92 31.81 -13.18 14.68
N PRO A 93 32.25 -14.14 13.85
CA PRO A 93 32.54 -15.49 14.32
C PRO A 93 33.65 -15.49 15.38
N ALA A 94 33.61 -16.45 16.32
CA ALA A 94 34.69 -16.65 17.28
C ALA A 94 36.04 -16.84 16.55
N GLY A 95 37.10 -16.23 17.06
CA GLY A 95 38.42 -16.21 16.43
C GLY A 95 38.60 -15.16 15.32
N THR A 96 37.54 -14.45 14.91
CA THR A 96 37.66 -13.31 13.99
C THR A 96 38.15 -12.08 14.75
N SER A 97 39.15 -11.39 14.20
CA SER A 97 39.63 -10.10 14.68
C SER A 97 39.22 -9.01 13.68
N VAL A 98 38.50 -7.99 14.14
CA VAL A 98 38.12 -6.83 13.33
C VAL A 98 38.99 -5.64 13.77
N PRO A 99 39.84 -5.07 12.89
CA PRO A 99 40.64 -3.90 13.25
C PRO A 99 39.75 -2.76 13.73
N PHE A 100 40.08 -2.17 14.88
CA PHE A 100 39.33 -1.05 15.44
C PHE A 100 39.84 0.28 14.88
N THR A 101 39.75 0.40 13.55
CA THR A 101 40.12 1.56 12.75
C THR A 101 38.95 1.93 11.83
N THR A 102 39.00 3.10 11.19
CA THR A 102 37.98 3.51 10.21
C THR A 102 37.78 2.44 9.12
N ASP A 103 38.87 1.96 8.52
CA ASP A 103 38.81 0.99 7.43
C ASP A 103 38.32 -0.38 7.93
N GLY A 104 38.78 -0.81 9.11
CA GLY A 104 38.36 -2.07 9.73
C GLY A 104 36.89 -2.08 10.09
N LEU A 105 36.36 -0.96 10.60
CA LEU A 105 34.93 -0.80 10.84
C LEU A 105 34.15 -0.79 9.51
N LEU A 106 34.58 -0.03 8.49
CA LEU A 106 33.91 0.01 7.18
C LEU A 106 34.02 -1.30 6.40
N ALA A 107 34.94 -2.20 6.74
CA ALA A 107 35.04 -3.54 6.18
C ALA A 107 33.93 -4.50 6.66
N TRP A 108 32.97 -4.03 7.47
CA TRP A 108 31.83 -4.81 7.98
C TRP A 108 31.06 -5.58 6.88
N ALA A 109 31.06 -5.10 5.63
CA ALA A 109 30.36 -5.76 4.52
C ALA A 109 30.92 -7.16 4.18
N GLY A 110 32.14 -7.48 4.62
CA GLY A 110 32.72 -8.82 4.51
C GLY A 110 32.26 -9.80 5.59
N LEU A 111 31.59 -9.33 6.64
CA LEU A 111 31.10 -10.18 7.73
C LEU A 111 29.80 -10.90 7.34
N PRO A 112 29.54 -12.10 7.91
CA PRO A 112 28.26 -12.77 7.75
C PRO A 112 27.09 -11.88 8.19
N ARG A 113 26.07 -11.74 7.34
CA ARG A 113 24.85 -10.98 7.68
C ARG A 113 24.10 -11.63 8.83
N ASP A 114 23.45 -10.81 9.65
CA ASP A 114 22.42 -11.22 10.58
C ASP A 114 21.05 -10.63 10.13
N PRO A 115 20.24 -11.40 9.38
CA PRO A 115 18.93 -10.94 8.92
C PRO A 115 17.99 -10.50 10.05
N ALA A 116 18.06 -11.17 11.20
CA ALA A 116 17.19 -10.88 12.35
C ALA A 116 17.45 -9.50 12.97
N GLY A 117 18.71 -9.04 13.00
CA GLY A 117 19.08 -7.71 13.47
C GLY A 117 19.01 -6.60 12.42
N THR A 118 18.65 -6.91 11.18
CA THR A 118 18.63 -5.95 10.06
C THR A 118 17.22 -5.42 9.81
N VAL A 119 17.04 -4.10 9.83
CA VAL A 119 15.78 -3.42 9.54
C VAL A 119 16.05 -2.18 8.68
N LEU A 120 15.33 -2.06 7.57
CA LEU A 120 15.47 -0.99 6.59
C LEU A 120 14.20 -0.14 6.57
N GLU A 121 14.31 1.16 6.83
CA GLU A 121 13.21 2.12 6.65
C GLU A 121 13.50 3.03 5.45
N CYS A 122 13.65 2.40 4.28
CA CYS A 122 13.98 3.06 3.01
C CYS A 122 12.76 3.52 2.19
N VAL A 123 11.57 3.15 2.65
CA VAL A 123 10.27 3.72 2.28
C VAL A 123 9.65 4.19 3.58
N TRP A 124 9.14 5.43 3.62
CA TRP A 124 8.70 6.01 4.88
C TRP A 124 7.60 5.16 5.53
N GLY A 125 7.80 4.79 6.79
CA GLY A 125 6.82 4.03 7.55
C GLY A 125 6.61 2.58 7.07
N LEU A 126 7.45 2.05 6.20
CA LEU A 126 7.43 0.65 5.77
C LEU A 126 8.77 -0.03 6.13
N PRO A 127 8.87 -0.69 7.29
CA PRO A 127 10.06 -1.44 7.68
C PRO A 127 10.24 -2.68 6.80
N LEU A 128 11.40 -2.82 6.19
CA LEU A 128 11.78 -3.94 5.33
C LEU A 128 12.94 -4.73 5.93
N ALA A 129 12.93 -6.04 5.74
CA ALA A 129 14.03 -6.92 6.10
C ALA A 129 14.75 -7.41 4.84
N VAL A 130 16.03 -7.75 4.99
CA VAL A 130 16.77 -8.50 3.97
C VAL A 130 16.80 -9.97 4.37
N PRO A 131 16.06 -10.87 3.70
CA PRO A 131 16.05 -12.28 4.04
C PRO A 131 17.44 -12.93 3.97
N SER A 132 17.54 -14.11 4.60
CA SER A 132 18.64 -15.04 4.37
C SER A 132 18.75 -15.34 2.88
N GLY A 133 19.98 -15.36 2.35
CA GLY A 133 20.19 -15.61 0.93
C GLY A 133 21.52 -15.05 0.42
N PRO A 134 21.75 -15.11 -0.90
CA PRO A 134 23.04 -14.79 -1.49
C PRO A 134 23.35 -13.30 -1.53
N ALA A 135 22.40 -12.42 -1.21
CA ALA A 135 22.61 -10.98 -1.26
C ALA A 135 23.76 -10.54 -0.33
N VAL A 136 24.60 -9.64 -0.79
CA VAL A 136 25.76 -9.10 -0.08
C VAL A 136 25.75 -7.59 -0.11
N TRP A 137 26.20 -6.99 0.99
CA TRP A 137 26.46 -5.55 1.03
C TRP A 137 27.83 -5.25 0.44
N SER A 138 28.00 -4.03 -0.05
CA SER A 138 29.29 -3.54 -0.52
C SER A 138 29.38 -2.04 -0.39
N ASN A 139 30.49 -1.58 0.15
CA ASN A 139 30.83 -0.17 0.30
C ASN A 139 32.35 -0.03 0.19
N PRO A 140 32.83 1.16 -0.20
CA PRO A 140 34.25 1.45 -0.11
C PRO A 140 34.66 1.68 1.36
N THR A 141 35.91 1.37 1.67
CA THR A 141 36.57 1.70 2.94
C THR A 141 37.28 3.05 2.87
N GLU A 142 37.53 3.59 1.67
CA GLU A 142 38.19 4.88 1.44
C GLU A 142 37.30 5.81 0.59
N PRO A 143 37.49 7.15 0.65
CA PRO A 143 36.80 8.07 -0.24
C PRO A 143 37.08 7.79 -1.72
N LEU A 144 36.02 7.79 -2.54
CA LEU A 144 36.14 7.56 -3.98
C LEU A 144 36.02 8.88 -4.76
N THR A 145 37.14 9.35 -5.31
CA THR A 145 37.21 10.56 -6.14
C THR A 145 37.27 10.20 -7.62
N GLY A 146 36.35 10.75 -8.41
CA GLY A 146 36.31 10.55 -9.85
C GLY A 146 37.37 11.37 -10.61
N PRO A 147 37.56 11.11 -11.93
CA PRO A 147 38.54 11.84 -12.75
C PRO A 147 38.32 13.36 -12.80
N SER A 148 37.09 13.84 -12.53
CA SER A 148 36.77 15.27 -12.43
C SER A 148 37.16 15.92 -11.09
N GLY A 149 37.79 15.17 -10.18
CA GLY A 149 38.16 15.64 -8.84
C GLY A 149 37.00 15.67 -7.84
N VAL A 150 35.80 15.21 -8.23
CA VAL A 150 34.63 15.15 -7.34
C VAL A 150 34.64 13.84 -6.54
N THR A 151 34.63 13.96 -5.22
CA THR A 151 34.42 12.82 -4.32
C THR A 151 32.93 12.53 -4.20
N GLY A 152 32.55 11.28 -4.47
CA GLY A 152 31.15 10.84 -4.38
C GLY A 152 30.69 10.66 -2.94
N LEU A 153 29.38 10.76 -2.72
CA LEU A 153 28.75 10.40 -1.44
C LEU A 153 29.01 8.91 -1.13
N TRP A 154 29.53 8.65 0.07
CA TRP A 154 29.68 7.31 0.59
C TRP A 154 28.32 6.63 0.69
N HIS A 155 28.26 5.39 0.23
CA HIS A 155 27.08 4.56 0.35
C HIS A 155 27.47 3.10 0.45
N THR A 156 26.57 2.33 1.06
CA THR A 156 26.58 0.87 0.93
C THR A 156 25.46 0.43 0.02
N ARG A 157 25.72 -0.60 -0.79
CA ARG A 157 24.77 -1.16 -1.76
C ARG A 157 24.53 -2.63 -1.48
N LEU A 158 23.28 -3.04 -1.49
CA LEU A 158 22.90 -4.44 -1.49
C LEU A 158 22.87 -4.95 -2.93
N ARG A 159 23.54 -6.07 -3.20
CA ARG A 159 23.67 -6.66 -4.53
C ARG A 159 23.65 -8.17 -4.46
N LEU A 160 23.35 -8.80 -5.59
CA LEU A 160 23.53 -10.24 -5.75
C LEU A 160 24.93 -10.54 -6.29
N PRO A 161 25.55 -11.66 -5.89
CA PRO A 161 26.81 -12.10 -6.45
C PRO A 161 26.67 -12.34 -7.96
N PRO A 162 27.74 -12.14 -8.75
CA PRO A 162 27.75 -12.52 -10.16
C PRO A 162 27.32 -13.99 -10.34
N GLY A 163 26.44 -14.26 -11.30
CA GLY A 163 25.96 -15.61 -11.60
C GLY A 163 24.89 -16.16 -10.65
N ALA A 164 24.53 -15.45 -9.58
CA ALA A 164 23.30 -15.77 -8.85
C ALA A 164 22.11 -15.56 -9.79
N ALA A 165 21.35 -16.62 -10.09
CA ALA A 165 20.11 -16.54 -10.87
C ALA A 165 19.04 -15.83 -10.04
N VAL A 166 18.30 -14.91 -10.65
CA VAL A 166 17.44 -13.99 -9.90
C VAL A 166 16.13 -13.80 -10.60
N THR A 167 15.14 -14.63 -10.28
CA THR A 167 13.76 -14.50 -10.76
C THR A 167 13.64 -14.43 -12.31
N ALA A 168 12.43 -14.44 -12.85
CA ALA A 168 12.24 -14.16 -14.28
C ALA A 168 12.52 -12.68 -14.63
N ALA A 169 12.65 -11.80 -13.62
CA ALA A 169 12.69 -10.34 -13.75
C ALA A 169 14.11 -9.71 -13.65
N GLY A 170 15.17 -10.53 -13.74
CA GLY A 170 16.57 -10.10 -13.67
C GLY A 170 17.10 -9.89 -12.23
N PRO A 171 18.35 -9.40 -12.06
CA PRO A 171 19.04 -9.35 -10.77
C PRO A 171 18.40 -8.38 -9.76
N ARG A 172 17.40 -8.87 -9.02
CA ARG A 172 16.67 -8.18 -7.96
C ARG A 172 16.76 -8.90 -6.61
N VAL A 173 17.09 -8.17 -5.56
CA VAL A 173 17.20 -8.72 -4.19
C VAL A 173 15.81 -8.80 -3.55
N PRO A 174 15.36 -9.94 -3.02
CA PRO A 174 14.11 -10.01 -2.28
C PRO A 174 14.20 -9.27 -0.95
N LEU A 175 13.14 -8.54 -0.59
CA LEU A 175 12.96 -7.85 0.68
C LEU A 175 11.64 -8.34 1.32
N GLY A 176 11.70 -8.69 2.60
CA GLY A 176 10.56 -9.12 3.40
C GLY A 176 10.09 -8.03 4.36
N SER A 177 9.12 -8.34 5.22
CA SER A 177 8.70 -7.44 6.30
C SER A 177 9.81 -7.33 7.36
N GLY A 178 10.14 -6.10 7.73
CA GLY A 178 11.07 -5.77 8.82
C GLY A 178 10.39 -5.38 10.12
N GLY A 179 9.07 -5.49 10.21
CA GLY A 179 8.27 -5.07 11.36
C GLY A 179 6.91 -4.50 10.98
N SER A 180 6.22 -3.91 11.95
CA SER A 180 4.91 -3.29 11.72
C SER A 180 5.04 -1.94 10.99
N PRO A 181 4.21 -1.67 9.98
CA PRO A 181 4.22 -0.39 9.27
C PRO A 181 3.64 0.73 10.14
N ARG A 182 3.99 1.99 9.82
CA ARG A 182 3.40 3.18 10.45
C ARG A 182 2.02 3.44 9.88
N LEU A 183 1.05 3.59 10.78
CA LEU A 183 -0.35 3.83 10.45
C LEU A 183 -0.75 5.31 10.57
N ASN A 184 0.02 6.11 11.29
CA ASN A 184 -0.18 7.55 11.37
C ASN A 184 0.43 8.24 10.16
N GLU A 185 -0.33 9.12 9.53
CA GLU A 185 0.11 9.91 8.38
C GLU A 185 -0.41 11.34 8.54
N PRO A 186 0.47 12.34 8.62
CA PRO A 186 0.10 13.73 8.91
C PRO A 186 -0.64 14.44 7.78
N PHE A 187 -0.44 13.98 6.53
CA PHE A 187 -0.87 14.62 5.30
C PHE A 187 -0.80 13.59 4.15
N PRO A 188 -1.57 13.76 3.07
CA PRO A 188 -1.50 12.85 1.92
C PRO A 188 -0.08 12.75 1.33
N SER A 189 0.37 11.53 1.04
CA SER A 189 1.68 11.27 0.43
C SER A 189 1.61 10.18 -0.66
N SER A 190 2.78 9.74 -1.14
CA SER A 190 2.94 8.75 -2.22
C SER A 190 2.42 7.35 -1.89
N LEU A 191 2.29 7.05 -0.60
CA LEU A 191 1.69 5.83 -0.06
C LEU A 191 0.84 6.21 1.14
N ASN A 192 -0.41 5.78 1.17
CA ASN A 192 -1.26 5.96 2.34
C ASN A 192 -1.06 4.84 3.40
N ALA A 193 -1.60 5.04 4.60
CA ALA A 193 -1.52 4.08 5.70
C ALA A 193 -2.08 2.68 5.38
N ALA A 194 -3.21 2.62 4.67
CA ALA A 194 -3.82 1.34 4.28
C ALA A 194 -2.93 0.58 3.30
N GLN A 195 -2.38 1.27 2.29
CA GLN A 195 -1.45 0.69 1.32
C GLN A 195 -0.18 0.17 2.00
N ARG A 196 0.40 0.89 2.97
CA ARG A 196 1.56 0.40 3.74
C ARG A 196 1.22 -0.88 4.52
N GLN A 197 0.04 -0.93 5.14
CA GLN A 197 -0.43 -2.10 5.87
C GLN A 197 -0.61 -3.32 4.95
N GLU A 198 -1.26 -3.13 3.80
CA GLU A 198 -1.47 -4.21 2.84
C GLU A 198 -0.18 -4.71 2.21
N ILE A 199 0.71 -3.79 1.78
CA ILE A 199 2.03 -4.14 1.26
C ILE A 199 2.79 -4.95 2.30
N ASN A 200 2.86 -4.49 3.55
CA ASN A 200 3.57 -5.22 4.61
C ASN A 200 3.00 -6.62 4.85
N GLY A 201 1.67 -6.78 4.83
CA GLY A 201 1.01 -8.08 4.93
C GLY A 201 1.35 -9.01 3.76
N ALA A 202 1.38 -8.48 2.53
CA ALA A 202 1.69 -9.22 1.33
C ALA A 202 3.14 -9.78 1.31
N LEU A 203 4.08 -9.11 1.99
CA LEU A 203 5.49 -9.55 2.11
C LEU A 203 5.64 -10.92 2.78
N ALA A 204 4.66 -11.36 3.58
CA ALA A 204 4.66 -12.71 4.15
C ALA A 204 4.47 -13.81 3.09
N SER A 205 3.82 -13.49 1.97
CA SER A 205 3.52 -14.43 0.89
C SER A 205 4.50 -14.29 -0.28
N LYS A 206 4.79 -13.05 -0.71
CA LYS A 206 5.71 -12.78 -1.82
C LYS A 206 6.52 -11.51 -1.54
N PRO A 207 7.87 -11.57 -1.64
CA PRO A 207 8.72 -10.45 -1.26
C PRO A 207 8.63 -9.30 -2.26
N LEU A 208 9.02 -8.11 -1.79
CA LEU A 208 9.41 -7.00 -2.66
C LEU A 208 10.72 -7.32 -3.35
N LEU A 209 10.88 -6.88 -4.60
CA LEU A 209 12.08 -7.09 -5.39
C LEU A 209 12.82 -5.76 -5.58
N ALA A 210 14.00 -5.65 -4.98
CA ALA A 210 14.86 -4.48 -5.09
C ALA A 210 15.84 -4.64 -6.26
N ARG A 211 15.66 -3.85 -7.32
CA ARG A 211 16.65 -3.70 -8.39
C ARG A 211 17.82 -2.83 -7.95
N ARG A 212 17.55 -1.85 -7.08
CA ARG A 212 18.54 -1.00 -6.43
C ARG A 212 18.14 -0.83 -4.96
N LEU A 213 19.13 -0.98 -4.07
CA LEU A 213 19.01 -0.58 -2.67
C LEU A 213 20.38 -0.04 -2.22
N GLN A 214 20.41 1.23 -1.86
CA GLN A 214 21.59 1.91 -1.34
C GLN A 214 21.24 2.70 -0.10
N LEU A 215 22.13 2.71 0.88
CA LEU A 215 22.00 3.51 2.11
C LEU A 215 23.17 4.49 2.20
N SER A 216 22.88 5.72 2.64
CA SER A 216 23.88 6.78 2.80
C SER A 216 23.53 7.70 3.97
N ALA A 217 24.42 8.65 4.28
CA ALA A 217 24.13 9.69 5.27
C ALA A 217 22.99 10.64 4.87
N LEU A 218 22.71 10.77 3.56
CA LEU A 218 21.65 11.63 3.02
C LEU A 218 20.38 10.86 2.64
N GLY A 219 20.24 9.64 3.17
CA GLY A 219 19.09 8.78 2.92
C GLY A 219 19.33 7.75 1.83
N SER A 220 18.29 6.95 1.55
CA SER A 220 18.40 5.77 0.69
C SER A 220 18.15 6.08 -0.79
N SER A 221 18.64 5.24 -1.69
CA SER A 221 18.20 5.26 -3.08
C SER A 221 17.72 3.87 -3.46
N VAL A 222 16.43 3.75 -3.75
CA VAL A 222 15.79 2.45 -4.01
C VAL A 222 15.07 2.43 -5.35
N ASP A 223 14.95 1.21 -5.89
CA ASP A 223 14.07 0.86 -7.00
C ASP A 223 13.46 -0.49 -6.67
N LEU A 224 12.21 -0.44 -6.22
CA LEU A 224 11.46 -1.55 -5.65
C LEU A 224 10.28 -1.91 -6.55
N THR A 225 9.98 -3.20 -6.63
CA THR A 225 8.80 -3.71 -7.34
C THR A 225 8.15 -4.81 -6.53
N GLY A 226 6.84 -4.69 -6.32
CA GLY A 226 5.97 -5.70 -5.75
C GLY A 226 4.93 -6.12 -6.78
N ASP A 227 4.66 -7.41 -6.85
CA ASP A 227 3.64 -7.98 -7.70
C ASP A 227 2.93 -9.06 -6.90
N TRP A 228 1.68 -8.80 -6.55
CA TRP A 228 0.82 -9.63 -5.73
C TRP A 228 -0.50 -9.93 -6.45
N ALA A 229 -0.51 -9.80 -7.78
CA ALA A 229 -1.67 -10.17 -8.57
C ALA A 229 -2.06 -11.64 -8.27
N GLY A 230 -3.34 -11.86 -7.98
CA GLY A 230 -3.89 -13.16 -7.63
C GLY A 230 -3.69 -13.61 -6.17
N LEU A 231 -3.00 -12.83 -5.32
CA LEU A 231 -2.98 -13.11 -3.88
C LEU A 231 -4.31 -12.74 -3.24
N LEU A 232 -4.99 -13.75 -2.70
CA LEU A 232 -6.24 -13.58 -1.96
C LEU A 232 -6.02 -12.71 -0.72
N GLY A 233 -7.00 -11.87 -0.39
CA GLY A 233 -6.95 -10.99 0.78
C GLY A 233 -5.96 -9.82 0.69
N THR A 234 -5.29 -9.61 -0.45
CA THR A 234 -4.42 -8.44 -0.68
C THR A 234 -5.08 -7.46 -1.66
N GLY A 235 -5.36 -6.21 -1.26
CA GLY A 235 -5.94 -5.18 -2.14
C GLY A 235 -4.91 -4.54 -3.07
N VAL A 236 -3.70 -4.28 -2.58
CA VAL A 236 -2.57 -3.83 -3.40
C VAL A 236 -2.03 -4.99 -4.24
N THR A 237 -2.33 -4.99 -5.53
CA THR A 237 -1.95 -6.06 -6.47
C THR A 237 -0.63 -5.80 -7.17
N ALA A 238 -0.24 -4.53 -7.32
CA ALA A 238 1.07 -4.17 -7.86
C ALA A 238 1.59 -2.90 -7.20
N TYR A 239 2.91 -2.82 -7.09
CA TYR A 239 3.59 -1.69 -6.47
C TYR A 239 4.96 -1.43 -7.13
N GLN A 240 5.27 -0.17 -7.38
CA GLN A 240 6.60 0.26 -7.75
C GLN A 240 6.97 1.51 -6.95
N HIS A 241 8.21 1.57 -6.50
CA HIS A 241 8.70 2.73 -5.76
C HIS A 241 10.14 3.01 -6.11
N ARG A 242 10.40 4.26 -6.49
CA ARG A 242 11.72 4.78 -6.78
C ARG A 242 11.98 6.00 -5.91
N SER A 243 13.08 5.98 -5.17
CA SER A 243 13.56 7.12 -4.39
C SER A 243 15.04 7.39 -4.63
N VAL A 244 15.46 8.63 -4.41
CA VAL A 244 16.86 9.06 -4.47
C VAL A 244 17.14 9.97 -3.28
N GLY A 245 18.15 9.64 -2.47
CA GLY A 245 18.49 10.40 -1.26
C GLY A 245 17.33 10.49 -0.26
N GLY A 246 16.59 9.40 -0.11
CA GLY A 246 15.42 9.27 0.75
C GLY A 246 14.16 9.96 0.22
N ARG A 247 14.20 10.57 -0.96
CA ARG A 247 13.10 11.35 -1.53
C ARG A 247 12.44 10.63 -2.70
N ASP A 248 11.12 10.48 -2.64
CA ASP A 248 10.33 9.68 -3.60
C ASP A 248 10.29 10.30 -4.98
N VAL A 249 10.84 9.68 -6.01
CA VAL A 249 10.83 10.20 -7.38
C VAL A 249 9.57 9.79 -8.13
N ALA A 250 9.19 8.51 -8.02
CA ALA A 250 8.02 7.96 -8.66
C ALA A 250 7.51 6.76 -7.84
N VAL A 251 6.21 6.75 -7.58
CA VAL A 251 5.52 5.67 -6.89
C VAL A 251 4.28 5.31 -7.70
N HIS A 252 4.03 4.02 -7.83
CA HIS A 252 2.89 3.48 -8.54
C HIS A 252 2.25 2.38 -7.70
N VAL A 253 0.95 2.48 -7.48
CA VAL A 253 0.19 1.51 -6.70
C VAL A 253 -1.03 1.11 -7.52
N VAL A 254 -1.27 -0.19 -7.66
CA VAL A 254 -2.51 -0.73 -8.22
C VAL A 254 -3.27 -1.41 -7.10
N GLU A 255 -4.38 -0.82 -6.72
CA GLU A 255 -5.29 -1.32 -5.70
C GLU A 255 -6.55 -1.86 -6.36
N ARG A 256 -6.94 -3.10 -6.07
CA ARG A 256 -8.25 -3.62 -6.46
C ARG A 256 -9.31 -3.23 -5.43
N GLY A 257 -10.56 -3.23 -5.86
CA GLY A 257 -11.68 -2.89 -5.01
C GLY A 257 -13.01 -3.10 -5.71
N TYR A 258 -14.06 -2.51 -5.12
CA TYR A 258 -15.44 -2.72 -5.56
C TYR A 258 -16.25 -1.44 -5.47
N LEU A 259 -17.22 -1.25 -6.37
CA LEU A 259 -18.11 -0.09 -6.37
C LEU A 259 -19.47 -0.43 -5.75
N LEU A 260 -19.76 0.13 -4.58
CA LEU A 260 -21.07 0.05 -3.93
C LEU A 260 -22.09 1.03 -4.55
N PRO A 261 -23.35 0.61 -4.72
CA PRO A 261 -23.99 -0.51 -4.01
C PRO A 261 -23.93 -1.87 -4.73
N PHE A 262 -23.70 -1.89 -6.04
CA PHE A 262 -23.86 -3.11 -6.84
C PHE A 262 -22.68 -4.11 -6.68
N GLY A 263 -21.51 -3.62 -6.27
CA GLY A 263 -20.32 -4.44 -6.06
C GLY A 263 -19.51 -4.68 -7.34
N PHE A 264 -19.53 -3.73 -8.30
CA PHE A 264 -18.73 -3.85 -9.53
C PHE A 264 -17.25 -3.95 -9.19
N PRO A 265 -16.54 -5.01 -9.62
CA PRO A 265 -15.09 -5.10 -9.50
C PRO A 265 -14.43 -3.94 -10.25
N ALA A 266 -13.55 -3.23 -9.55
CA ALA A 266 -12.82 -2.11 -10.08
C ALA A 266 -11.38 -2.12 -9.54
N GLN A 267 -10.55 -1.25 -10.10
CA GLN A 267 -9.23 -0.96 -9.57
C GLN A 267 -8.98 0.54 -9.58
N ILE A 268 -8.16 0.98 -8.66
CA ILE A 268 -7.57 2.31 -8.66
C ILE A 268 -6.08 2.18 -8.87
N THR A 269 -5.60 2.91 -9.87
CA THR A 269 -4.18 3.05 -10.14
C THR A 269 -3.74 4.44 -9.69
N THR A 270 -2.91 4.49 -8.66
CA THR A 270 -2.36 5.73 -8.11
C THR A 270 -0.94 5.89 -8.62
N HIS A 271 -0.66 7.03 -9.26
CA HIS A 271 0.68 7.40 -9.69
C HIS A 271 1.10 8.70 -9.01
N THR A 272 2.18 8.63 -8.25
CA THR A 272 2.81 9.80 -7.64
C THR A 272 4.16 10.03 -8.30
N GLU A 273 4.44 11.25 -8.75
CA GLU A 273 5.71 11.63 -9.34
C GLU A 273 6.23 12.95 -8.77
N ARG A 274 7.56 13.10 -8.70
CA ARG A 274 8.17 14.39 -8.38
C ARG A 274 8.23 15.26 -9.62
N ARG A 275 7.54 16.40 -9.55
CA ARG A 275 7.64 17.51 -10.51
C ARG A 275 8.42 18.68 -9.92
N LEU A 276 9.01 19.49 -10.79
CA LEU A 276 9.81 20.66 -10.38
C LEU A 276 8.96 21.84 -9.91
N ASP A 277 7.73 21.93 -10.39
CA ASP A 277 6.78 23.01 -10.15
C ASP A 277 5.88 22.76 -8.92
N ALA A 278 5.49 21.50 -8.68
CA ALA A 278 4.50 21.14 -7.65
C ALA A 278 5.04 20.23 -6.53
N GLY A 279 6.29 19.77 -6.59
CA GLY A 279 6.80 18.76 -5.67
C GLY A 279 6.23 17.38 -5.99
N LEU A 280 5.75 16.63 -4.99
CA LEU A 280 5.07 15.36 -5.25
C LEU A 280 3.65 15.62 -5.79
N PHE A 281 3.37 15.09 -6.96
CA PHE A 281 2.06 15.17 -7.61
C PHE A 281 1.46 13.78 -7.74
N THR A 282 0.22 13.59 -7.29
CA THR A 282 -0.49 12.30 -7.27
C THR A 282 -1.72 12.34 -8.17
N ILE A 283 -1.87 11.35 -9.03
CA ILE A 283 -3.06 11.12 -9.86
C ILE A 283 -3.59 9.73 -9.54
N SER A 284 -4.89 9.62 -9.29
CA SER A 284 -5.57 8.35 -9.09
C SER A 284 -6.57 8.12 -10.22
N HIS A 285 -6.52 6.95 -10.83
CA HIS A 285 -7.38 6.59 -11.96
C HIS A 285 -8.18 5.33 -11.64
N LEU A 286 -9.50 5.46 -11.65
CA LEU A 286 -10.45 4.36 -11.57
C LEU A 286 -10.52 3.62 -12.90
N THR A 287 -10.59 2.29 -12.85
CA THR A 287 -10.95 1.44 -13.98
C THR A 287 -11.92 0.36 -13.52
N VAL A 288 -13.07 0.26 -14.16
CA VAL A 288 -14.06 -0.79 -13.89
C VAL A 288 -13.67 -2.04 -14.67
N LEU A 289 -13.45 -3.14 -13.95
CA LEU A 289 -12.93 -4.39 -14.50
C LEU A 289 -14.04 -5.25 -15.08
N LEU A 290 -15.22 -5.25 -14.44
CA LEU A 290 -16.38 -6.00 -14.88
C LEU A 290 -17.63 -5.11 -14.81
N PRO A 291 -18.07 -4.51 -15.92
CA PRO A 291 -19.17 -3.55 -15.94
C PRO A 291 -20.56 -4.19 -15.97
N VAL A 292 -20.66 -5.53 -15.89
CA VAL A 292 -21.93 -6.25 -15.89
C VAL A 292 -21.91 -7.27 -14.76
N LEU A 293 -22.94 -7.23 -13.92
CA LEU A 293 -23.15 -8.19 -12.84
C LEU A 293 -24.50 -8.86 -12.97
N ASP A 294 -24.49 -10.19 -12.90
CA ASP A 294 -25.68 -11.01 -12.75
C ASP A 294 -25.88 -11.39 -11.27
N TYR A 295 -27.13 -11.30 -10.83
CA TYR A 295 -27.60 -11.60 -9.48
C TYR A 295 -28.57 -12.77 -9.44
N ALA A 296 -29.17 -13.17 -10.57
CA ALA A 296 -30.06 -14.32 -10.61
C ALA A 296 -29.32 -15.59 -10.13
N GLY A 297 -29.78 -16.17 -9.01
CA GLY A 297 -29.18 -17.37 -8.44
C GLY A 297 -27.78 -17.19 -7.86
N ALA A 298 -27.34 -15.94 -7.60
CA ALA A 298 -26.02 -15.70 -7.02
C ALA A 298 -25.90 -16.33 -5.61
N PRO A 299 -24.77 -16.97 -5.27
CA PRO A 299 -24.60 -17.64 -3.99
C PRO A 299 -24.57 -16.64 -2.83
N GLY A 300 -25.15 -17.00 -1.69
CA GLY A 300 -25.10 -16.16 -0.50
C GLY A 300 -25.96 -14.89 -0.55
N LEU A 301 -26.95 -14.84 -1.45
CA LEU A 301 -27.97 -13.79 -1.44
C LEU A 301 -28.78 -13.85 -0.14
N PRO A 302 -28.86 -12.75 0.64
CA PRO A 302 -29.78 -12.68 1.77
C PRO A 302 -31.23 -12.85 1.33
N HIS A 303 -32.00 -13.64 2.09
CA HIS A 303 -33.42 -13.89 1.84
C HIS A 303 -33.77 -14.27 0.39
N ASP A 304 -32.93 -15.06 -0.28
CA ASP A 304 -33.07 -15.46 -1.69
C ASP A 304 -33.15 -14.26 -2.67
N GLY A 305 -32.47 -13.16 -2.31
CA GLY A 305 -32.41 -11.94 -3.12
C GLY A 305 -33.73 -11.16 -3.16
N ARG A 306 -34.67 -11.42 -2.24
CA ARG A 306 -35.98 -10.73 -2.20
C ARG A 306 -35.88 -9.21 -1.98
N ALA A 307 -34.78 -8.73 -1.41
CA ALA A 307 -34.54 -7.30 -1.19
C ALA A 307 -34.05 -6.55 -2.46
N PHE A 308 -33.82 -7.26 -3.58
CA PHE A 308 -33.32 -6.69 -4.82
C PHE A 308 -34.13 -7.22 -6.03
N PRO A 309 -34.91 -6.36 -6.72
CA PRO A 309 -35.81 -6.80 -7.79
C PRO A 309 -35.09 -7.04 -9.13
N PHE A 310 -33.80 -6.70 -9.23
CA PHE A 310 -33.03 -6.83 -10.46
C PHE A 310 -32.24 -8.13 -10.52
N THR A 311 -32.22 -8.75 -11.70
CA THR A 311 -31.42 -9.95 -11.98
C THR A 311 -30.08 -9.63 -12.61
N ARG A 312 -29.97 -8.45 -13.23
CA ARG A 312 -28.76 -7.99 -13.91
C ARG A 312 -28.62 -6.49 -13.77
N VAL A 313 -27.39 -6.03 -13.59
CA VAL A 313 -27.03 -4.61 -13.56
C VAL A 313 -25.81 -4.39 -14.47
N GLN A 314 -25.90 -3.39 -15.33
CA GLN A 314 -24.85 -3.00 -16.26
C GLN A 314 -24.48 -1.54 -16.04
N LEU A 315 -23.21 -1.27 -15.80
CA LEU A 315 -22.64 0.07 -15.80
C LEU A 315 -22.43 0.53 -17.25
N GLN A 316 -23.09 1.62 -17.65
CA GLN A 316 -22.98 2.16 -19.00
C GLN A 316 -21.85 3.20 -19.12
N GLY A 317 -21.55 3.92 -18.04
CA GLY A 317 -20.38 4.78 -17.99
C GLY A 317 -20.42 5.79 -16.84
N PRO A 318 -19.29 6.42 -16.50
CA PRO A 318 -17.96 6.15 -17.06
C PRO A 318 -17.40 4.78 -16.60
N LEU A 319 -16.58 4.13 -17.44
CA LEU A 319 -15.86 2.89 -17.07
C LEU A 319 -14.42 3.16 -16.59
N ALA A 320 -13.94 4.39 -16.80
CA ALA A 320 -12.67 4.87 -16.30
C ALA A 320 -12.78 6.37 -16.06
N ALA A 321 -12.11 6.86 -15.01
CA ALA A 321 -12.12 8.26 -14.63
C ALA A 321 -10.93 8.58 -13.72
N GLU A 322 -10.41 9.80 -13.77
CA GLU A 322 -9.60 10.33 -12.69
C GLU A 322 -10.48 10.57 -11.46
N VAL A 323 -9.95 10.26 -10.28
CA VAL A 323 -10.70 10.31 -9.02
C VAL A 323 -9.87 10.95 -7.91
N ASP A 324 -10.54 11.59 -6.96
CA ASP A 324 -9.94 12.06 -5.71
C ASP A 324 -10.27 11.10 -4.56
N GLU A 325 -9.26 10.38 -4.06
CA GLU A 325 -9.41 9.41 -2.97
C GLU A 325 -9.63 10.05 -1.59
N TYR A 326 -9.40 11.37 -1.47
CA TYR A 326 -9.43 12.10 -0.20
C TYR A 326 -10.65 13.02 -0.05
N ALA A 327 -11.43 13.19 -1.12
CA ALA A 327 -12.56 14.13 -1.14
C ALA A 327 -13.62 13.80 -0.07
N GLU A 328 -14.02 12.53 0.05
CA GLU A 328 -15.06 12.12 1.00
C GLU A 328 -14.85 10.66 1.49
N PRO A 329 -13.96 10.44 2.48
CA PRO A 329 -13.67 9.11 3.01
C PRO A 329 -14.80 8.53 3.87
N ILE A 330 -14.96 7.21 3.84
CA ILE A 330 -15.83 6.43 4.74
C ILE A 330 -14.99 5.47 5.59
N GLY A 331 -14.73 5.86 6.84
CA GLY A 331 -13.79 5.14 7.69
C GLY A 331 -12.42 5.01 7.02
N THR A 332 -11.80 3.83 7.12
CA THR A 332 -10.48 3.54 6.52
C THR A 332 -10.55 2.64 5.29
N ALA A 333 -11.74 2.12 4.95
CA ALA A 333 -11.91 1.04 3.98
C ALA A 333 -12.60 1.48 2.68
N GLY A 334 -13.02 2.74 2.56
CA GLY A 334 -13.61 3.26 1.32
C GLY A 334 -13.77 4.76 1.29
N PHE A 335 -14.29 5.27 0.18
CA PHE A 335 -14.55 6.70 -0.05
C PHE A 335 -15.53 6.89 -1.22
N TRP A 336 -16.30 7.98 -1.21
CA TRP A 336 -17.12 8.34 -2.36
C TRP A 336 -16.25 8.83 -3.51
N LEU A 337 -16.63 8.46 -4.74
CA LEU A 337 -15.90 8.88 -5.92
C LEU A 337 -16.25 10.33 -6.27
N HIS A 338 -15.22 11.16 -6.37
CA HIS A 338 -15.29 12.53 -6.91
C HIS A 338 -14.29 12.66 -8.05
N ALA A 339 -14.62 13.46 -9.06
CA ALA A 339 -13.62 13.92 -10.02
C ALA A 339 -12.68 14.93 -9.32
N PRO A 340 -11.38 14.99 -9.69
CA PRO A 340 -10.45 15.92 -9.07
C PRO A 340 -10.95 17.37 -9.09
N GLY A 341 -10.93 18.02 -7.93
CA GLY A 341 -11.37 19.41 -7.76
C GLY A 341 -12.87 19.65 -7.88
N GLN A 342 -13.69 18.61 -7.99
CA GLN A 342 -15.16 18.73 -8.07
C GLN A 342 -15.81 18.37 -6.72
N PRO A 343 -16.69 19.24 -6.18
CA PRO A 343 -17.36 18.97 -4.91
C PRO A 343 -18.47 17.91 -5.03
N GLU A 344 -18.97 17.67 -6.25
CA GLU A 344 -20.04 16.71 -6.50
C GLU A 344 -19.48 15.29 -6.66
N ARG A 345 -20.24 14.31 -6.15
CA ARG A 345 -19.92 12.89 -6.36
C ARG A 345 -20.05 12.55 -7.84
N LEU A 346 -19.08 11.80 -8.36
CA LEU A 346 -19.06 11.32 -9.73
C LEU A 346 -20.28 10.41 -9.97
N ALA A 347 -21.16 10.82 -10.88
CA ALA A 347 -22.35 10.09 -11.25
C ALA A 347 -22.10 9.15 -12.44
N PHE A 348 -22.74 7.99 -12.40
CA PHE A 348 -22.63 6.95 -13.40
C PHE A 348 -24.01 6.56 -13.91
N ASP A 349 -24.10 6.28 -15.20
CA ASP A 349 -25.31 5.77 -15.83
C ASP A 349 -25.31 4.24 -15.74
N VAL A 350 -26.43 3.69 -15.25
CA VAL A 350 -26.60 2.28 -14.93
C VAL A 350 -27.89 1.78 -15.57
N LEU A 351 -27.83 0.60 -16.18
CA LEU A 351 -28.98 -0.12 -16.70
C LEU A 351 -29.23 -1.35 -15.83
N CYS A 352 -30.39 -1.40 -15.19
CA CYS A 352 -30.85 -2.55 -14.44
C CYS A 352 -31.89 -3.33 -15.25
N THR A 353 -31.89 -4.65 -15.12
CA THR A 353 -32.93 -5.53 -15.69
C THR A 353 -33.62 -6.27 -14.57
N ASP A 354 -34.95 -6.13 -14.49
CA ASP A 354 -35.76 -6.81 -13.48
C ASP A 354 -35.94 -8.31 -13.78
N ARG A 355 -36.63 -9.03 -12.90
CA ARG A 355 -36.91 -10.46 -13.06
C ARG A 355 -37.79 -10.82 -14.26
N ARG A 356 -38.52 -9.86 -14.84
CA ARG A 356 -39.33 -10.02 -16.06
C ARG A 356 -38.62 -9.56 -17.32
N GLY A 357 -37.43 -8.97 -17.19
CA GLY A 357 -36.67 -8.42 -18.31
C GLY A 357 -36.93 -6.94 -18.56
N HIS A 358 -37.69 -6.24 -17.71
CA HIS A 358 -37.90 -4.81 -17.87
C HIS A 358 -36.62 -4.03 -17.60
N PRO A 359 -36.25 -3.09 -18.49
CA PRO A 359 -35.13 -2.20 -18.26
C PRO A 359 -35.53 -1.04 -17.35
N LEU A 360 -34.63 -0.69 -16.44
CA LEU A 360 -34.65 0.54 -15.66
C LEU A 360 -33.31 1.25 -15.81
N SER A 361 -33.32 2.49 -16.30
CA SER A 361 -32.15 3.36 -16.28
C SER A 361 -32.06 4.06 -14.93
N LEU A 362 -30.85 4.13 -14.37
CA LEU A 362 -30.55 4.71 -13.07
C LEU A 362 -29.29 5.57 -13.20
N ARG A 363 -29.28 6.74 -12.55
CA ARG A 363 -28.06 7.56 -12.42
C ARG A 363 -27.61 7.57 -10.96
N ALA A 364 -26.42 7.04 -10.68
CA ALA A 364 -25.97 6.78 -9.32
C ALA A 364 -24.53 7.24 -9.06
N PRO A 365 -24.22 7.87 -7.92
CA PRO A 365 -22.86 7.94 -7.42
C PRO A 365 -22.46 6.58 -6.83
N PHE A 366 -21.15 6.31 -6.84
CA PHE A 366 -20.60 5.08 -6.29
C PHE A 366 -19.59 5.35 -5.17
N LEU A 367 -19.59 4.45 -4.19
CA LEU A 367 -18.56 4.38 -3.15
C LEU A 367 -17.55 3.30 -3.52
N TYR A 368 -16.27 3.64 -3.53
CA TYR A 368 -15.19 2.68 -3.74
C TYR A 368 -14.82 2.00 -2.42
N VAL A 369 -14.77 0.67 -2.43
CA VAL A 369 -14.34 -0.18 -1.32
C VAL A 369 -12.95 -0.72 -1.63
N ARG A 370 -11.99 -0.46 -0.74
CA ARG A 370 -10.59 -0.90 -0.90
C ARG A 370 -10.44 -2.38 -0.61
N GLY A 371 -9.77 -3.10 -1.51
CA GLY A 371 -9.35 -4.49 -1.31
C GLY A 371 -10.49 -5.46 -1.00
N ASP A 372 -10.15 -6.53 -0.28
CA ASP A 372 -11.11 -7.50 0.25
C ASP A 372 -11.25 -7.30 1.77
N PRO A 373 -12.11 -6.39 2.24
CA PRO A 373 -12.22 -6.11 3.67
C PRO A 373 -12.70 -7.35 4.43
N GLY A 374 -12.09 -7.62 5.59
CA GLY A 374 -12.56 -8.65 6.50
C GLY A 374 -13.99 -8.39 6.98
N ALA A 375 -14.70 -9.42 7.43
CA ALA A 375 -16.14 -9.36 7.71
C ALA A 375 -16.57 -8.19 8.63
N ALA A 376 -15.81 -7.93 9.71
CA ALA A 376 -16.10 -6.82 10.62
C ALA A 376 -15.92 -5.44 9.97
N ALA A 377 -14.84 -5.26 9.19
CA ALA A 377 -14.58 -4.01 8.48
C ALA A 377 -15.62 -3.77 7.38
N LEU A 378 -16.01 -4.83 6.64
CA LEU A 378 -17.06 -4.75 5.64
C LEU A 378 -18.41 -4.38 6.27
N ALA A 379 -18.81 -5.02 7.38
CA ALA A 379 -20.07 -4.70 8.06
C ALA A 379 -20.12 -3.25 8.55
N ALA A 380 -19.01 -2.73 9.11
CA ALA A 380 -18.91 -1.34 9.53
C ALA A 380 -19.02 -0.37 8.34
N LEU A 381 -18.35 -0.67 7.23
CA LEU A 381 -18.40 0.12 6.01
C LEU A 381 -19.80 0.13 5.38
N LEU A 382 -20.48 -1.02 5.30
CA LEU A 382 -21.84 -1.11 4.77
C LEU A 382 -22.84 -0.34 5.64
N THR A 383 -22.69 -0.41 6.97
CA THR A 383 -23.51 0.38 7.90
C THR A 383 -23.34 1.88 7.67
N ALA A 384 -22.10 2.35 7.53
CA ALA A 384 -21.82 3.76 7.25
C ALA A 384 -22.34 4.18 5.88
N TYR A 385 -22.19 3.33 4.86
CA TYR A 385 -22.73 3.56 3.52
C TYR A 385 -24.25 3.75 3.55
N GLU A 386 -24.97 2.84 4.21
CA GLU A 386 -26.43 2.91 4.28
C GLU A 386 -26.95 4.10 5.08
N GLN A 387 -26.25 4.52 6.14
CA GLN A 387 -26.62 5.74 6.87
C GLN A 387 -26.63 6.97 5.95
N GLN A 388 -25.74 7.02 4.96
CA GLN A 388 -25.69 8.10 3.98
C GLN A 388 -26.62 7.84 2.79
N SER A 389 -26.72 6.59 2.32
CA SER A 389 -27.51 6.27 1.13
C SER A 389 -29.01 6.23 1.38
N ALA A 390 -29.47 6.00 2.62
CA ALA A 390 -30.90 5.97 2.96
C ALA A 390 -31.65 7.28 2.63
N GLY A 391 -30.96 8.43 2.68
CA GLY A 391 -31.51 9.74 2.30
C GLY A 391 -31.37 10.06 0.80
N MET A 392 -30.74 9.19 0.01
CA MET A 392 -30.36 9.47 -1.37
C MET A 392 -31.32 8.79 -2.35
N THR A 393 -32.27 9.56 -2.87
CA THR A 393 -33.13 9.10 -3.98
C THR A 393 -32.41 9.30 -5.30
N LEU A 394 -32.00 8.20 -5.92
CA LEU A 394 -31.34 8.16 -7.21
C LEU A 394 -32.38 8.36 -8.34
N PRO A 395 -32.14 9.27 -9.30
CA PRO A 395 -33.00 9.42 -10.46
C PRO A 395 -33.08 8.12 -11.26
N ALA A 396 -34.30 7.65 -11.52
CA ALA A 396 -34.55 6.43 -12.26
C ALA A 396 -35.67 6.60 -13.28
N ALA A 397 -35.61 5.83 -14.36
CA ALA A 397 -36.62 5.86 -15.42
C ALA A 397 -36.85 4.46 -15.99
N GLY A 398 -38.10 4.01 -15.95
CA GLY A 398 -38.53 2.71 -16.47
C GLY A 398 -39.54 2.04 -15.55
N ASN A 399 -39.86 0.78 -15.88
CA ASN A 399 -40.81 -0.03 -15.13
C ASN A 399 -40.06 -1.11 -14.34
N VAL A 400 -40.53 -1.41 -13.13
CA VAL A 400 -39.97 -2.47 -12.28
C VAL A 400 -41.08 -3.32 -11.72
N GLU A 401 -40.99 -4.64 -11.91
CA GLU A 401 -41.77 -5.63 -11.17
C GLU A 401 -41.18 -5.79 -9.76
N LEU A 402 -41.87 -5.25 -8.75
CA LEU A 402 -41.38 -5.26 -7.36
C LEU A 402 -41.51 -6.62 -6.68
N ALA A 403 -42.51 -7.41 -7.07
CA ALA A 403 -42.78 -8.73 -6.50
C ALA A 403 -43.32 -9.70 -7.55
N GLN A 404 -42.76 -10.91 -7.60
CA GLN A 404 -43.30 -11.95 -8.47
C GLN A 404 -44.53 -12.58 -7.82
N THR A 405 -45.70 -12.40 -8.43
CA THR A 405 -46.89 -13.19 -8.13
C THR A 405 -46.89 -14.46 -8.99
N GLY A 406 -47.30 -15.59 -8.41
CA GLY A 406 -47.42 -16.84 -9.17
C GLY A 406 -48.43 -16.68 -10.32
N GLY A 407 -48.14 -17.26 -11.49
CA GLY A 407 -49.07 -17.30 -12.63
C GLY A 407 -48.72 -16.41 -13.84
N GLY A 408 -47.59 -15.70 -13.83
CA GLY A 408 -47.07 -14.98 -15.01
C GLY A 408 -47.75 -13.64 -15.31
N THR A 409 -48.83 -13.27 -14.61
CA THR A 409 -49.50 -11.97 -14.75
C THR A 409 -48.71 -10.85 -14.10
N GLU A 410 -48.53 -9.71 -14.78
CA GLU A 410 -47.88 -8.51 -14.23
C GLU A 410 -48.82 -7.77 -13.28
N THR A 411 -48.63 -7.93 -11.97
CA THR A 411 -49.52 -7.33 -10.97
C THR A 411 -48.82 -6.37 -10.02
N SER A 412 -47.48 -6.28 -10.06
CA SER A 412 -46.69 -5.41 -9.17
C SER A 412 -45.73 -4.50 -9.92
N THR A 413 -45.90 -4.37 -11.23
CA THR A 413 -45.09 -3.50 -12.08
C THR A 413 -45.49 -2.04 -11.84
N VAL A 414 -44.50 -1.21 -11.50
CA VAL A 414 -44.70 0.23 -11.29
C VAL A 414 -43.72 1.04 -12.14
N ALA A 415 -44.18 2.21 -12.60
CA ALA A 415 -43.33 3.19 -13.25
C ALA A 415 -42.49 3.91 -12.17
N VAL A 416 -41.19 3.67 -12.17
CA VAL A 416 -40.26 4.19 -11.17
C VAL A 416 -39.67 5.52 -11.64
N GLU A 417 -39.67 6.50 -10.74
CA GLU A 417 -39.04 7.83 -10.93
C GLU A 417 -37.79 7.99 -10.07
N GLY A 418 -37.64 7.19 -9.02
CA GLY A 418 -36.43 7.17 -8.22
C GLY A 418 -36.29 5.95 -7.33
N LEU A 419 -35.04 5.61 -6.99
CA LEU A 419 -34.70 4.49 -6.12
C LEU A 419 -33.75 4.93 -5.01
N THR A 420 -33.94 4.39 -3.81
CA THR A 420 -32.93 4.44 -2.75
C THR A 420 -32.31 3.06 -2.66
N VAL A 421 -30.98 2.97 -2.83
CA VAL A 421 -30.26 1.69 -2.87
C VAL A 421 -29.26 1.62 -1.71
N GLY A 422 -29.36 0.56 -0.94
CA GLY A 422 -28.46 0.17 0.14
C GLY A 422 -27.60 -1.02 -0.26
N ALA A 423 -26.83 -1.52 0.69
CA ALA A 423 -26.05 -2.72 0.52
C ALA A 423 -25.92 -3.46 1.85
N GLU A 424 -26.04 -4.79 1.80
CA GLU A 424 -26.00 -5.65 2.98
C GLU A 424 -24.97 -6.78 2.82
N PRO A 425 -24.43 -7.31 3.93
CA PRO A 425 -23.49 -8.43 3.87
C PRO A 425 -24.11 -9.65 3.19
N ALA A 426 -23.31 -10.37 2.40
CA ALA A 426 -23.70 -11.67 1.88
C ALA A 426 -23.81 -12.72 3.02
N VAL A 427 -24.67 -13.72 2.80
CA VAL A 427 -24.75 -14.91 3.66
C VAL A 427 -23.65 -15.89 3.26
N GLY A 428 -22.84 -16.32 4.23
CA GLY A 428 -21.75 -17.29 4.00
C GLY A 428 -20.35 -16.70 4.23
N GLY A 429 -19.31 -17.47 3.92
CA GLY A 429 -17.91 -17.08 4.22
C GLY A 429 -17.31 -16.15 3.17
N GLY A 430 -16.85 -14.96 3.58
CA GLY A 430 -16.28 -13.93 2.70
C GLY A 430 -15.06 -14.35 1.87
N ALA A 431 -14.31 -15.37 2.30
CA ALA A 431 -13.18 -15.91 1.52
C ALA A 431 -13.58 -16.47 0.15
N SER A 432 -14.79 -17.04 0.04
CA SER A 432 -15.31 -17.56 -1.24
C SER A 432 -15.60 -16.45 -2.24
N PHE A 433 -16.15 -15.34 -1.77
CA PHE A 433 -16.39 -14.13 -2.57
C PHE A 433 -15.08 -13.50 -3.03
N ALA A 434 -14.11 -13.33 -2.13
CA ALA A 434 -12.78 -12.83 -2.47
C ALA A 434 -12.09 -13.68 -3.55
N ALA A 435 -12.16 -15.01 -3.44
CA ALA A 435 -11.63 -15.93 -4.45
C ALA A 435 -12.35 -15.83 -5.80
N ALA A 436 -13.63 -15.45 -5.81
CA ALA A 436 -14.40 -15.19 -7.02
C ALA A 436 -14.23 -13.77 -7.56
N GLY A 437 -13.40 -12.92 -6.93
CA GLY A 437 -13.27 -11.51 -7.29
C GLY A 437 -14.57 -10.74 -7.11
N ARG A 438 -15.34 -11.05 -6.05
CA ARG A 438 -16.62 -10.43 -5.71
C ARG A 438 -16.55 -9.85 -4.31
N LEU A 439 -17.21 -8.72 -4.11
CA LEU A 439 -17.47 -8.21 -2.77
C LEU A 439 -18.44 -9.17 -2.06
N ALA A 440 -18.20 -9.46 -0.78
CA ALA A 440 -19.10 -10.25 0.06
C ALA A 440 -20.31 -9.42 0.55
N ALA A 441 -20.93 -8.67 -0.37
CA ALA A 441 -22.08 -7.81 -0.13
C ALA A 441 -22.98 -7.78 -1.35
N TYR A 442 -24.27 -7.53 -1.12
CA TYR A 442 -25.29 -7.45 -2.15
C TYR A 442 -26.06 -6.13 -2.06
N PRO A 443 -26.48 -5.55 -3.19
CA PRO A 443 -27.36 -4.39 -3.20
C PRO A 443 -28.73 -4.77 -2.66
N ARG A 444 -29.42 -3.81 -2.05
CA ARG A 444 -30.84 -3.92 -1.68
C ARG A 444 -31.57 -2.62 -1.91
N VAL A 445 -32.86 -2.69 -2.23
CA VAL A 445 -33.70 -1.51 -2.39
C VAL A 445 -34.23 -1.09 -1.02
N LEU A 446 -33.90 0.13 -0.60
CA LEU A 446 -34.36 0.74 0.65
C LEU A 446 -35.66 1.53 0.45
N GLY A 447 -35.89 2.04 -0.77
CA GLY A 447 -37.05 2.86 -1.10
C GLY A 447 -37.29 2.95 -2.59
N VAL A 448 -38.55 3.15 -2.97
CA VAL A 448 -39.00 3.33 -4.36
C VAL A 448 -39.89 4.55 -4.43
N SER A 449 -39.54 5.50 -5.30
CA SER A 449 -40.43 6.57 -5.74
C SER A 449 -41.05 6.14 -7.07
N ALA A 450 -42.37 5.98 -7.08
CA ALA A 450 -43.09 5.50 -8.25
C ALA A 450 -44.31 6.37 -8.54
N ARG A 451 -44.64 6.49 -9.83
CA ARG A 451 -45.87 7.11 -10.29
C ARG A 451 -46.99 6.08 -10.28
N LEU A 452 -48.03 6.34 -9.48
CA LEU A 452 -49.26 5.55 -9.45
C LEU A 452 -50.40 6.40 -10.06
N PRO A 453 -50.74 6.22 -11.35
CA PRO A 453 -51.74 7.04 -12.04
C PRO A 453 -53.10 7.08 -11.31
N ALA A 454 -53.51 5.95 -10.72
CA ALA A 454 -54.74 5.87 -9.93
C ALA A 454 -54.76 6.80 -8.70
N LEU A 455 -53.58 7.10 -8.12
CA LEU A 455 -53.45 8.03 -6.99
C LEU A 455 -53.30 9.49 -7.43
N GLN A 456 -52.90 9.76 -8.68
CA GLN A 456 -52.82 11.14 -9.19
C GLN A 456 -54.19 11.81 -9.24
N ALA A 457 -55.26 11.04 -9.45
CA ALA A 457 -56.64 11.52 -9.41
C ALA A 457 -57.06 12.06 -8.02
N PHE A 458 -56.32 11.71 -6.96
CA PHE A 458 -56.59 12.14 -5.58
C PHE A 458 -55.67 13.28 -5.11
N ARG A 459 -54.77 13.81 -5.96
CA ARG A 459 -53.98 14.99 -5.57
C ARG A 459 -54.92 16.21 -5.42
N PRO A 460 -54.91 16.91 -4.27
CA PRO A 460 -55.66 18.16 -4.14
C PRO A 460 -55.18 19.15 -5.20
N ARG A 461 -56.14 19.77 -5.89
CA ARG A 461 -55.89 20.74 -6.98
C ARG A 461 -55.13 21.95 -6.51
#